data_AF-A0A939DR08-F1
#
_entry.id   AF-A0A939DR08-F1
#
_cell.length_a   1.000
_cell.length_b   1.000
_cell.length_c   1.000
_cell.angle_alpha   90.00
_cell.angle_beta   90.00
_cell.angle_gamma   90.00
#
_symmetry.space_group_name_H-M   'P 1'
#
loop_
_entity.id
_entity.type
_entity.pdbx_description
1 polymer ?
#
loop_
_entity_poly.entity_id
_entity_poly.type
_entity_poly.pdbx_seq_one_letter_code
_entity_poly.pdbx_strand_id
1 'polypeptide(L)'
;MSNKSSATKMPELAVIFKPLIIGFLLAEIWTVAFGMGSLYSLQLSDVNASIHLIVIASLFTLCVYYWRLRDGVATAKKIIKSFRIDLLAALYLGIELNFYTYQSLKEIHSKFIVTFFSWTPLILPILLLTILSPILQYWISKKHRKVQQSYFLSDVEIKKGDDDFLNVHEQAIMFAESVTQSADVFGLDGPWGIGKTSFINLAESVWSKNSKFLVCRFEPMRFASEPNLAERLIGELTSTIQKSTYAPEFRRAADRYSRLIKGKAELSFFGFKFSLEP
;
A
#
# COMPACT_ATOMS: atom_id res chain seq x y z
N MET A 1 39.18 12.65 22.49
CA MET A 1 37.74 12.91 22.38
C MET A 1 37.37 12.93 20.90
N SER A 2 36.96 11.78 20.37
CA SER A 2 36.60 11.64 18.95
C SER A 2 35.16 12.08 18.76
N ASN A 3 34.97 13.16 18.00
CA ASN A 3 33.68 13.71 17.66
C ASN A 3 32.96 12.70 16.75
N LYS A 4 32.11 11.86 17.35
CA LYS A 4 31.28 10.89 16.66
C LYS A 4 30.20 11.69 15.91
N SER A 5 30.55 12.22 14.74
CA SER A 5 29.58 12.89 13.87
C SER A 5 28.44 11.89 13.66
N SER A 6 27.27 12.26 14.12
CA SER A 6 26.04 11.51 13.95
C SER A 6 25.80 11.38 12.45
N ALA A 7 26.22 10.26 11.87
CA ALA A 7 25.80 9.80 10.56
C ALA A 7 24.30 9.50 10.66
N THR A 8 23.49 10.53 10.74
CA THR A 8 22.05 10.45 10.75
C THR A 8 21.62 9.84 9.43
N LYS A 9 21.31 8.54 9.49
CA LYS A 9 20.03 8.02 8.99
C LYS A 9 19.63 8.49 7.58
N MET A 10 20.51 8.34 6.59
CA MET A 10 20.18 8.58 5.17
C MET A 10 18.88 7.89 4.66
N PRO A 11 18.45 6.69 5.12
CA PRO A 11 17.18 6.13 4.66
C PRO A 11 15.95 6.87 5.21
N GLU A 12 16.03 7.54 6.36
CA GLU A 12 14.92 8.30 6.96
C GLU A 12 14.70 9.63 6.25
N LEU A 13 15.76 10.34 5.86
CA LEU A 13 15.64 11.59 5.09
C LEU A 13 14.90 11.39 3.77
N ALA A 14 15.21 10.32 3.05
CA ALA A 14 14.52 10.00 1.80
C ALA A 14 13.08 9.49 2.01
N VAL A 15 12.67 9.18 3.25
CA VAL A 15 11.25 8.92 3.60
C VAL A 15 10.52 10.23 3.85
N ILE A 16 11.18 11.22 4.47
CA ILE A 16 10.65 12.58 4.75
C ILE A 16 10.61 13.46 3.48
N PHE A 17 11.58 13.30 2.57
CA PHE A 17 11.66 14.10 1.35
C PHE A 17 10.52 13.79 0.37
N LYS A 18 10.02 12.56 0.37
CA LYS A 18 8.88 12.15 -0.48
C LYS A 18 7.59 12.94 -0.18
N PRO A 19 7.06 12.98 1.06
CA PRO A 19 5.87 13.76 1.37
C PRO A 19 6.08 15.26 1.14
N LEU A 20 7.30 15.78 1.31
CA LEU A 20 7.63 17.16 0.95
C LEU A 20 7.41 17.43 -0.55
N ILE A 21 7.98 16.60 -1.43
CA ILE A 21 7.76 16.73 -2.88
C ILE A 21 6.27 16.56 -3.21
N ILE A 22 5.59 15.60 -2.59
CA ILE A 22 4.15 15.37 -2.81
C ILE A 22 3.35 16.61 -2.42
N GLY A 23 3.64 17.23 -1.27
CA GLY A 23 3.00 18.47 -0.82
C GLY A 23 3.20 19.61 -1.81
N PHE A 24 4.45 19.79 -2.28
CA PHE A 24 4.79 20.78 -3.30
C PHE A 24 4.00 20.56 -4.61
N LEU A 25 4.01 19.33 -5.13
CA LEU A 25 3.30 18.99 -6.37
C LEU A 25 1.78 19.15 -6.23
N LEU A 26 1.20 18.80 -5.08
CA LEU A 26 -0.23 19.00 -4.83
C LEU A 26 -0.61 20.48 -4.86
N ALA A 27 0.22 21.34 -4.27
CA ALA A 27 0.01 22.79 -4.30
C ALA A 27 0.14 23.36 -5.73
N GLU A 28 1.06 22.85 -6.53
CA GLU A 28 1.20 23.24 -7.95
C GLU A 28 0.00 22.80 -8.79
N ILE A 29 -0.43 21.54 -8.64
CA ILE A 29 -1.62 21.02 -9.33
C ILE A 29 -2.85 21.85 -8.95
N TRP A 30 -3.01 22.19 -7.66
CA TRP A 30 -4.09 23.06 -7.20
C TRP A 30 -4.05 24.43 -7.86
N THR A 31 -2.88 25.06 -7.92
CA THR A 31 -2.70 26.40 -8.49
C THR A 31 -3.06 26.44 -9.98
N VAL A 32 -2.58 25.47 -10.76
CA VAL A 32 -2.89 25.36 -12.18
C VAL A 32 -4.36 25.03 -12.40
N ALA A 33 -4.92 24.07 -11.65
CA ALA A 33 -6.32 23.69 -11.75
C ALA A 33 -7.27 24.84 -11.40
N PHE A 34 -6.96 25.61 -10.35
CA PHE A 34 -7.73 26.79 -9.96
C PHE A 34 -7.66 27.89 -11.02
N GLY A 35 -6.47 28.17 -11.55
CA GLY A 35 -6.29 29.16 -12.62
C GLY A 35 -7.08 28.79 -13.88
N MET A 36 -6.98 27.54 -14.34
CA MET A 36 -7.80 27.05 -15.46
C MET A 36 -9.30 27.11 -15.15
N GLY A 37 -9.71 26.70 -13.96
CA GLY A 37 -11.10 26.74 -13.50
C GLY A 37 -11.69 28.14 -13.47
N SER A 38 -10.92 29.15 -13.04
CA SER A 38 -11.38 30.55 -12.99
C SER A 38 -11.72 31.11 -14.38
N LEU A 39 -10.95 30.75 -15.41
CA LEU A 39 -11.21 31.17 -16.78
C LEU A 39 -12.49 30.53 -17.35
N TYR A 40 -12.73 29.25 -17.02
CA TYR A 40 -13.95 28.55 -17.41
C TYR A 40 -15.19 28.98 -16.62
N SER A 41 -15.02 29.42 -15.38
CA SER A 41 -16.13 29.91 -14.55
C SER A 41 -16.86 31.09 -15.19
N LEU A 42 -16.12 31.96 -15.90
CA LEU A 42 -16.68 33.09 -16.64
C LEU A 42 -17.56 32.63 -17.82
N GLN A 43 -17.13 31.59 -18.54
CA GLN A 43 -17.87 31.01 -19.67
C GLN A 43 -19.09 30.19 -19.25
N LEU A 44 -19.08 29.66 -18.02
CA LEU A 44 -20.15 28.83 -17.46
C LEU A 44 -21.11 29.62 -16.54
N SER A 45 -20.97 30.94 -16.50
CA SER A 45 -21.76 31.84 -15.65
C SER A 45 -23.25 31.86 -16.02
N ASP A 46 -23.60 31.54 -17.26
CA ASP A 46 -24.99 31.46 -17.75
C ASP A 46 -25.71 30.16 -17.36
N VAL A 47 -25.01 29.17 -16.79
CA VAL A 47 -25.59 27.89 -16.39
C VAL A 47 -26.13 27.99 -14.97
N ASN A 48 -27.35 27.47 -14.75
CA ASN A 48 -28.01 27.45 -13.45
C ASN A 48 -27.10 26.82 -12.36
N ALA A 49 -26.93 27.53 -11.24
CA ALA A 49 -26.12 27.11 -10.10
C ALA A 49 -26.50 25.72 -9.56
N SER A 50 -27.77 25.33 -9.66
CA SER A 50 -28.23 23.99 -9.25
C SER A 50 -27.62 22.88 -10.10
N ILE A 51 -27.39 23.11 -11.39
CA ILE A 51 -26.76 22.12 -12.29
C ILE A 51 -25.29 21.94 -11.92
N HIS A 52 -24.58 23.04 -11.64
CA HIS A 52 -23.19 23.00 -11.17
C HIS A 52 -23.04 22.18 -9.89
N LEU A 53 -23.93 22.40 -8.92
CA LEU A 53 -23.93 21.63 -7.67
C LEU A 53 -24.16 20.14 -7.91
N ILE A 54 -25.10 19.77 -8.80
CA ILE A 54 -25.37 18.36 -9.13
C ILE A 54 -24.15 17.71 -9.79
N VAL A 55 -23.50 18.39 -10.74
CA VAL A 55 -22.31 17.86 -11.42
C VAL A 55 -21.15 17.68 -10.43
N ILE A 56 -20.87 18.67 -9.57
CA ILE A 56 -19.82 18.57 -8.55
C ILE A 56 -20.13 17.44 -7.55
N ALA A 57 -21.38 17.34 -7.08
CA ALA A 57 -21.80 16.29 -6.15
C ALA A 57 -21.68 14.89 -6.78
N SER A 58 -22.07 14.72 -8.04
CA SER A 58 -21.94 13.45 -8.77
C SER A 58 -20.48 13.02 -8.96
N LEU A 59 -19.60 13.96 -9.33
CA LEU A 59 -18.15 13.69 -9.44
C LEU A 59 -17.55 13.34 -8.06
N PHE A 60 -17.92 14.07 -7.01
CA PHE A 60 -17.43 13.80 -5.66
C PHE A 60 -17.86 12.41 -5.17
N THR A 61 -19.13 12.05 -5.36
CA THR A 61 -19.64 10.72 -4.98
C THR A 61 -18.98 9.60 -5.77
N LEU A 62 -18.71 9.79 -7.07
CA LEU A 62 -17.94 8.86 -7.91
C LEU A 62 -16.52 8.66 -7.36
N CYS A 63 -15.82 9.75 -7.00
CA CYS A 63 -14.48 9.69 -6.41
C CYS A 63 -14.47 8.96 -5.07
N VAL A 64 -15.44 9.24 -4.19
CA VAL A 64 -15.57 8.56 -2.89
C VAL A 64 -15.88 7.07 -3.08
N TYR A 65 -16.74 6.73 -4.03
CA TYR A 65 -17.05 5.34 -4.37
C TYR A 65 -15.82 4.60 -4.89
N TYR A 66 -15.07 5.22 -5.80
CA TYR A 66 -13.81 4.69 -6.31
C TYR A 66 -12.77 4.48 -5.19
N TRP A 67 -12.63 5.47 -4.29
CA TRP A 67 -11.74 5.39 -3.14
C TRP A 67 -12.09 4.24 -2.19
N ARG A 68 -13.38 3.98 -1.97
CA ARG A 68 -13.86 2.84 -1.18
C ARG A 68 -13.58 1.50 -1.84
N LEU A 69 -13.77 1.37 -3.15
CA LEU A 69 -13.50 0.13 -3.90
C LEU A 69 -12.02 -0.28 -3.87
N ARG A 70 -11.10 0.68 -3.68
CA ARG A 70 -9.65 0.46 -3.62
C ARG A 70 -9.12 0.31 -2.19
N ASP A 71 -9.95 -0.02 -1.22
CA ASP A 71 -9.58 -0.13 0.21
C ASP A 71 -8.92 1.15 0.76
N GLY A 72 -9.27 2.30 0.21
CA GLY A 72 -8.70 3.59 0.59
C GLY A 72 -8.97 3.95 2.06
N VAL A 73 -10.12 3.53 2.59
CA VAL A 73 -10.49 3.70 4.00
C VAL A 73 -9.55 2.92 4.92
N ALA A 74 -9.21 1.67 4.56
CA ALA A 74 -8.29 0.86 5.36
C ALA A 74 -6.89 1.48 5.35
N THR A 75 -6.45 2.00 4.20
CA THR A 75 -5.16 2.70 4.08
C THR A 75 -5.14 3.99 4.90
N ALA A 76 -6.17 4.82 4.82
CA ALA A 76 -6.27 6.04 5.62
C ALA A 76 -6.27 5.74 7.12
N LYS A 77 -7.01 4.71 7.56
CA LYS A 77 -7.00 4.27 8.97
C LYS A 77 -5.60 3.85 9.43
N LYS A 78 -4.80 3.19 8.59
CA LYS A 78 -3.41 2.82 8.90
C LYS A 78 -2.52 4.05 9.05
N ILE A 79 -2.65 5.03 8.15
CA ILE A 79 -1.88 6.28 8.19
C ILE A 79 -2.25 7.10 9.44
N ILE A 80 -3.54 7.20 9.78
CA ILE A 80 -3.98 7.93 10.98
C ILE A 80 -3.47 7.24 12.25
N LYS A 81 -3.54 5.90 12.31
CA LYS A 81 -3.05 5.13 13.45
C LYS A 81 -1.53 5.19 13.65
N SER A 82 -0.75 5.42 12.59
CA SER A 82 0.71 5.49 12.73
C SER A 82 1.19 6.80 13.36
N PHE A 83 0.32 7.82 13.46
CA PHE A 83 0.59 9.11 14.12
C PHE A 83 1.94 9.74 13.73
N ARG A 84 2.34 9.56 12.47
CA ARG A 84 3.57 10.09 11.88
C ARG A 84 3.43 11.59 11.58
N ILE A 85 3.44 12.41 12.64
CA ILE A 85 3.35 13.88 12.54
C ILE A 85 4.52 14.46 11.74
N ASP A 86 5.69 13.82 11.80
CA ASP A 86 6.88 14.15 11.02
C ASP A 86 6.61 14.17 9.51
N LEU A 87 5.88 13.16 8.98
CA LEU A 87 5.52 13.10 7.57
C LEU A 87 4.46 14.15 7.18
N LEU A 88 3.53 14.45 8.09
CA LEU A 88 2.54 15.51 7.89
C LEU A 88 3.18 16.89 7.88
N ALA A 89 4.12 17.14 8.80
CA ALA A 89 4.89 18.37 8.85
C ALA A 89 5.71 18.55 7.57
N ALA A 90 6.34 17.49 7.07
CA ALA A 90 7.07 17.52 5.80
C ALA A 90 6.16 17.84 4.60
N LEU A 91 4.95 17.27 4.56
CA LEU A 91 3.96 17.57 3.54
C LEU A 91 3.51 19.03 3.59
N TYR A 92 3.22 19.53 4.79
CA TYR A 92 2.84 20.93 5.01
C TYR A 92 3.97 21.89 4.61
N LEU A 93 5.21 21.60 4.98
CA LEU A 93 6.38 22.36 4.54
C LEU A 93 6.52 22.37 3.02
N GLY A 94 6.20 21.26 2.34
CA GLY A 94 6.16 21.22 0.88
C GLY A 94 5.14 22.18 0.27
N ILE A 95 3.96 22.32 0.89
CA ILE A 95 2.92 23.26 0.47
C ILE A 95 3.38 24.71 0.70
N GLU A 96 3.93 25.01 1.87
CA GLU A 96 4.45 26.34 2.21
C GLU A 96 5.58 26.75 1.26
N LEU A 97 6.53 25.84 0.99
CA LEU A 97 7.60 26.08 0.01
C LEU A 97 7.02 26.48 -1.36
N ASN A 98 5.92 25.85 -1.78
CA ASN A 98 5.28 26.21 -3.03
C ASN A 98 4.74 27.64 -3.02
N PHE A 99 4.14 28.06 -1.91
CA PHE A 99 3.61 29.42 -1.75
C PHE A 99 4.73 30.47 -1.83
N TYR A 100 5.91 30.20 -1.25
CA TYR A 100 7.07 31.07 -1.41
C TYR A 100 7.60 31.12 -2.85
N THR A 101 7.59 29.99 -3.56
CA THR A 101 8.04 29.94 -4.97
C THR A 101 7.00 30.45 -5.97
N TYR A 102 5.76 30.67 -5.54
CA TYR A 102 4.67 31.11 -6.41
C TYR A 102 5.02 32.37 -7.20
N GLN A 103 5.67 33.35 -6.56
CA GLN A 103 6.05 34.60 -7.22
C GLN A 103 7.00 34.38 -8.39
N SER A 104 7.93 33.42 -8.28
CA SER A 104 8.87 33.05 -9.34
C SER A 104 8.23 32.21 -10.44
N LEU A 105 7.21 31.41 -10.11
CA LEU A 105 6.52 30.52 -11.04
C LEU A 105 5.33 31.18 -11.74
N LYS A 106 4.87 32.34 -11.28
CA LYS A 106 3.66 33.03 -11.77
C LYS A 106 3.64 33.24 -13.29
N GLU A 107 4.76 33.67 -13.88
CA GLU A 107 4.86 33.87 -15.34
C GLU A 107 4.79 32.55 -16.12
N ILE A 108 5.32 31.48 -15.55
CA ILE A 108 5.26 30.13 -16.13
C ILE A 108 3.84 29.62 -16.04
N HIS A 109 3.20 29.76 -14.88
CA HIS A 109 1.79 29.38 -14.68
C HIS A 109 0.87 30.12 -15.65
N SER A 110 1.03 31.44 -15.80
CA SER A 110 0.16 32.22 -16.69
C SER A 110 0.32 31.82 -18.16
N LYS A 111 1.57 31.60 -18.63
CA LYS A 111 1.82 31.09 -19.98
C LYS A 111 1.21 29.70 -20.17
N PHE A 112 1.41 28.81 -19.21
CA PHE A 112 0.87 27.44 -19.25
C PHE A 112 -0.66 27.45 -19.32
N ILE A 113 -1.33 28.22 -18.46
CA ILE A 113 -2.79 28.30 -18.42
C ILE A 113 -3.35 28.77 -19.77
N VAL A 114 -2.76 29.81 -20.38
CA VAL A 114 -3.22 30.34 -21.67
C VAL A 114 -2.98 29.34 -22.80
N THR A 115 -1.81 28.70 -22.86
CA THR A 115 -1.49 27.72 -23.92
C THR A 115 -2.37 26.48 -23.86
N PHE A 116 -2.68 25.97 -22.65
CA PHE A 116 -3.44 24.75 -22.46
C PHE A 116 -4.94 24.97 -22.20
N PHE A 117 -5.40 26.22 -22.27
CA PHE A 117 -6.81 26.57 -22.05
C PHE A 117 -7.75 25.75 -22.95
N SER A 118 -7.43 25.62 -24.24
CA SER A 118 -8.25 24.86 -25.20
C SER A 118 -8.37 23.36 -24.87
N TRP A 119 -7.44 22.81 -24.11
CA TRP A 119 -7.40 21.40 -23.71
C TRP A 119 -8.09 21.14 -22.36
N THR A 120 -8.39 22.17 -21.59
CA THR A 120 -9.04 22.03 -20.27
C THR A 120 -10.35 21.22 -20.30
N PRO A 121 -11.23 21.33 -21.32
CA PRO A 121 -12.46 20.54 -21.36
C PRO A 121 -12.22 19.04 -21.52
N LEU A 122 -11.06 18.63 -22.04
CA LEU A 122 -10.70 17.23 -22.20
C LEU A 122 -10.22 16.59 -20.89
N ILE A 123 -9.81 17.38 -19.89
CA ILE A 123 -9.35 16.87 -18.60
C ILE A 123 -10.48 16.13 -17.88
N LEU A 124 -11.70 16.66 -17.92
CA LEU A 124 -12.87 16.07 -17.26
C LEU A 124 -13.27 14.69 -17.83
N PRO A 125 -13.45 14.49 -19.15
CA PRO A 125 -13.76 13.18 -19.71
C PRO A 125 -12.61 12.19 -19.53
N ILE A 126 -11.35 12.63 -19.58
CA ILE A 126 -10.20 11.77 -19.25
C ILE A 126 -10.30 11.30 -17.80
N LEU A 127 -10.55 12.21 -16.86
CA LEU A 127 -10.72 11.88 -15.45
C LEU A 127 -11.89 10.89 -15.25
N LEU A 128 -13.03 11.12 -15.90
CA LEU A 128 -14.17 10.19 -15.87
C LEU A 128 -13.79 8.80 -16.40
N LEU A 129 -13.09 8.71 -17.55
CA LEU A 129 -12.66 7.44 -18.13
C LEU A 129 -11.70 6.69 -17.19
N THR A 130 -10.75 7.40 -16.58
CA THR A 130 -9.78 6.79 -15.64
C THR A 130 -10.43 6.25 -14.37
N ILE A 131 -11.53 6.86 -13.89
CA ILE A 131 -12.26 6.38 -12.72
C ILE A 131 -13.26 5.29 -13.10
N LEU A 132 -13.96 5.41 -14.22
CA LEU A 132 -14.99 4.46 -14.66
C LEU A 132 -14.39 3.13 -15.14
N SER A 133 -13.26 3.14 -15.83
CA SER A 133 -12.59 1.93 -16.33
C SER A 133 -12.35 0.86 -15.25
N PRO A 134 -11.69 1.16 -14.12
CA PRO A 134 -11.47 0.17 -13.06
C PRO A 134 -12.76 -0.23 -12.35
N ILE A 135 -13.77 0.66 -12.25
CA ILE A 135 -15.08 0.29 -11.71
C ILE A 135 -15.74 -0.74 -12.63
N LEU A 136 -15.80 -0.49 -13.94
CA LEU A 136 -16.36 -1.43 -14.90
C LEU A 136 -15.63 -2.78 -14.87
N GLN A 137 -14.30 -2.78 -14.83
CA GLN A 137 -13.50 -4.00 -14.71
C GLN A 137 -13.84 -4.78 -13.43
N TYR A 138 -13.98 -4.10 -12.28
CA TYR A 138 -14.37 -4.74 -11.03
C TYR A 138 -15.71 -5.49 -11.15
N TRP A 139 -16.69 -4.89 -11.82
CA TRP A 139 -18.02 -5.49 -12.00
C TRP A 139 -17.98 -6.67 -12.96
N ILE A 140 -17.23 -6.56 -14.06
CA ILE A 140 -17.04 -7.64 -15.03
C ILE A 140 -16.36 -8.85 -14.34
N SER A 141 -15.25 -8.64 -13.64
CA SER A 141 -14.54 -9.71 -12.95
C SER A 141 -15.37 -10.40 -11.87
N LYS A 142 -16.23 -9.66 -11.16
CA LYS A 142 -17.14 -10.24 -10.16
C LYS A 142 -18.18 -11.16 -10.80
N LYS A 143 -18.68 -10.82 -11.99
CA LYS A 143 -19.62 -11.66 -12.76
C LYS A 143 -19.00 -12.98 -13.20
N HIS A 144 -17.71 -12.98 -13.55
CA HIS A 144 -16.98 -14.17 -13.98
C HIS A 144 -16.51 -15.09 -12.83
N ARG A 145 -16.71 -14.70 -11.56
CA ARG A 145 -16.25 -15.47 -10.39
C ARG A 145 -17.21 -16.58 -9.91
N LYS A 146 -18.21 -16.96 -10.70
CA LYS A 146 -18.96 -18.21 -10.44
C LYS A 146 -18.12 -19.39 -10.91
N VAL A 147 -17.18 -19.81 -10.06
CA VAL A 147 -16.50 -21.10 -10.21
C VAL A 147 -17.57 -22.17 -10.03
N GLN A 148 -17.88 -22.90 -11.10
CA GLN A 148 -18.62 -24.15 -11.00
C GLN A 148 -17.80 -25.09 -10.13
N GLN A 149 -18.27 -25.34 -8.90
CA GLN A 149 -17.74 -26.42 -8.09
C GLN A 149 -18.14 -27.72 -8.76
N SER A 150 -17.17 -28.39 -9.39
CA SER A 150 -17.33 -29.78 -9.77
C SER A 150 -17.47 -30.62 -8.50
N TYR A 151 -18.47 -31.51 -8.47
CA TYR A 151 -18.74 -32.46 -7.38
C TYR A 151 -17.67 -33.57 -7.31
N PHE A 152 -16.40 -33.16 -7.21
CA PHE A 152 -15.32 -34.04 -6.79
C PHE A 152 -15.03 -33.69 -5.33
N LEU A 153 -14.92 -34.68 -4.45
CA LEU A 153 -14.39 -34.49 -3.10
C LEU A 153 -12.95 -34.01 -3.27
N SER A 154 -12.78 -32.70 -3.34
CA SER A 154 -11.50 -32.06 -3.53
C SER A 154 -10.75 -32.18 -2.22
N ASP A 155 -9.53 -32.73 -2.25
CA ASP A 155 -8.59 -32.74 -1.14
C ASP A 155 -8.08 -31.31 -0.91
N VAL A 156 -8.98 -30.46 -0.44
CA VAL A 156 -8.78 -29.04 -0.20
C VAL A 156 -8.71 -28.84 1.30
N GLU A 157 -7.64 -28.17 1.71
CA GLU A 157 -7.38 -27.86 3.10
C GLU A 157 -8.56 -27.11 3.73
N ILE A 158 -8.94 -27.53 4.93
CA ILE A 158 -10.00 -26.89 5.71
C ILE A 158 -9.54 -25.48 6.08
N LYS A 159 -10.44 -24.50 5.95
CA LYS A 159 -10.19 -23.09 6.29
C LYS A 159 -11.06 -22.57 7.43
N LYS A 160 -12.13 -23.27 7.77
CA LYS A 160 -13.09 -22.91 8.82
C LYS A 160 -13.37 -24.13 9.69
N GLY A 161 -13.60 -23.88 10.98
CA GLY A 161 -13.97 -24.96 11.93
C GLY A 161 -15.25 -25.69 11.53
N ASP A 162 -16.16 -25.04 10.81
CA ASP A 162 -17.43 -25.64 10.37
C ASP A 162 -17.25 -26.81 9.38
N ASP A 163 -16.10 -26.88 8.69
CA ASP A 163 -15.76 -27.93 7.73
C ASP A 163 -14.91 -29.06 8.38
N ASP A 164 -14.73 -29.04 9.70
CA ASP A 164 -13.90 -29.99 10.43
C ASP A 164 -14.63 -31.28 10.82
N PHE A 165 -14.62 -32.25 9.92
CA PHE A 165 -15.16 -33.59 10.15
C PHE A 165 -14.32 -34.46 11.09
N LEU A 166 -13.04 -34.09 11.33
CA LEU A 166 -12.10 -34.90 12.12
C LEU A 166 -11.96 -34.41 13.57
N ASN A 167 -12.71 -33.36 13.94
CA ASN A 167 -12.72 -32.76 15.28
C ASN A 167 -11.32 -32.37 15.78
N VAL A 168 -10.48 -31.91 14.86
CA VAL A 168 -9.10 -31.45 15.07
C VAL A 168 -9.08 -29.99 15.58
N HIS A 169 -10.20 -29.28 15.45
CA HIS A 169 -10.37 -27.86 15.76
C HIS A 169 -10.01 -27.52 17.22
N GLU A 170 -10.45 -28.31 18.20
CA GLU A 170 -10.12 -28.06 19.61
C GLU A 170 -8.61 -28.17 19.88
N GLN A 171 -7.95 -29.16 19.27
CA GLN A 171 -6.51 -29.34 19.39
C GLN A 171 -5.75 -28.19 18.72
N ALA A 172 -6.23 -27.72 17.56
CA ALA A 172 -5.65 -26.58 16.86
C ALA A 172 -5.79 -25.27 17.66
N ILE A 173 -6.90 -25.08 18.38
CA ILE A 173 -7.08 -23.94 19.29
C ILE A 173 -6.12 -24.02 20.48
N MET A 174 -6.06 -25.16 21.17
CA MET A 174 -5.15 -25.34 22.30
C MET A 174 -3.69 -25.10 21.90
N PHE A 175 -3.29 -25.61 20.73
CA PHE A 175 -1.99 -25.33 20.15
C PHE A 175 -1.80 -23.83 19.85
N ALA A 176 -2.78 -23.19 19.21
CA ALA A 176 -2.71 -21.77 18.90
C ALA A 176 -2.50 -20.91 20.15
N GLU A 177 -3.16 -21.26 21.27
CA GLU A 177 -2.99 -20.59 22.56
C GLU A 177 -1.61 -20.86 23.17
N SER A 178 -1.11 -22.10 23.13
CA SER A 178 0.23 -22.41 23.66
C SER A 178 1.33 -21.68 22.93
N VAL A 179 1.25 -21.55 21.59
CA VAL A 179 2.24 -20.82 20.78
C VAL A 179 2.33 -19.34 21.19
N THR A 180 1.25 -18.74 21.68
CA THR A 180 1.27 -17.31 22.06
C THR A 180 2.02 -17.00 23.34
N GLN A 181 2.36 -18.02 24.14
CA GLN A 181 2.99 -17.84 25.45
C GLN A 181 4.52 -17.86 25.38
N SER A 182 5.12 -18.36 24.30
CA SER A 182 6.57 -18.52 24.17
C SER A 182 7.09 -18.15 22.78
N ALA A 183 8.39 -17.85 22.70
CA ALA A 183 9.09 -17.55 21.44
C ALA A 183 9.78 -18.82 20.91
N ASP A 184 9.02 -19.90 20.77
CA ASP A 184 9.53 -21.22 20.41
C ASP A 184 9.26 -21.58 18.95
N VAL A 185 10.05 -22.51 18.43
CA VAL A 185 9.85 -23.09 17.10
C VAL A 185 9.14 -24.44 17.27
N PHE A 186 7.94 -24.54 16.69
CA PHE A 186 7.15 -25.76 16.70
C PHE A 186 7.28 -26.51 15.37
N GLY A 187 7.55 -27.81 15.44
CA GLY A 187 7.50 -28.72 14.30
C GLY A 187 6.23 -29.54 14.33
N LEU A 188 5.48 -29.55 13.21
CA LEU A 188 4.32 -30.43 13.05
C LEU A 188 4.71 -31.60 12.14
N ASP A 189 4.84 -32.77 12.73
CA ASP A 189 5.14 -34.00 12.00
C ASP A 189 3.90 -34.90 11.87
N GLY A 190 3.85 -35.70 10.81
CA GLY A 190 2.77 -36.64 10.56
C GLY A 190 2.75 -37.14 9.11
N PRO A 191 2.01 -38.21 8.81
CA PRO A 191 1.93 -38.77 7.47
C PRO A 191 1.27 -37.81 6.47
N TRP A 192 1.49 -38.04 5.18
CA TRP A 192 0.80 -37.32 4.11
C TRP A 192 -0.71 -37.59 4.19
N GLY A 193 -1.54 -36.57 3.97
CA GLY A 193 -3.00 -36.69 4.00
C GLY A 193 -3.67 -36.60 5.38
N ILE A 194 -2.92 -36.50 6.49
CA ILE A 194 -3.50 -36.40 7.84
C ILE A 194 -4.09 -35.01 8.17
N GLY A 195 -4.06 -34.06 7.23
CA GLY A 195 -4.59 -32.71 7.44
C GLY A 195 -3.65 -31.75 8.19
N LYS A 196 -2.33 -31.93 8.13
CA LYS A 196 -1.36 -31.00 8.74
C LYS A 196 -1.59 -29.54 8.33
N THR A 197 -1.82 -29.28 7.04
CA THR A 197 -2.07 -27.92 6.58
C THR A 197 -3.43 -27.41 7.04
N SER A 198 -4.45 -28.27 7.10
CA SER A 198 -5.75 -27.94 7.70
C SER A 198 -5.60 -27.55 9.17
N PHE A 199 -4.81 -28.28 9.96
CA PHE A 199 -4.50 -27.94 11.35
C PHE A 199 -3.88 -26.55 11.48
N ILE A 200 -2.87 -26.25 10.65
CA ILE A 200 -2.21 -24.93 10.64
C ILE A 200 -3.20 -23.83 10.21
N ASN A 201 -4.05 -24.07 9.22
CA ASN A 201 -5.07 -23.11 8.78
C ASN A 201 -6.07 -22.77 9.91
N LEU A 202 -6.46 -23.77 10.71
CA LEU A 202 -7.35 -23.58 11.84
C LEU A 202 -6.66 -22.75 12.94
N ALA A 203 -5.41 -23.07 13.29
CA ALA A 203 -4.62 -22.28 14.23
C ALA A 203 -4.38 -20.84 13.73
N GLU A 204 -4.07 -20.67 12.44
CA GLU A 204 -3.92 -19.37 11.78
C GLU A 204 -5.19 -18.54 11.88
N SER A 205 -6.37 -19.16 11.80
CA SER A 205 -7.65 -18.47 11.94
C SER A 205 -7.85 -17.86 13.33
N VAL A 206 -7.29 -18.49 14.38
CA VAL A 206 -7.33 -17.97 15.76
C VAL A 206 -6.44 -16.74 15.89
N TRP A 207 -5.19 -16.82 15.41
CA TRP A 207 -4.27 -15.69 15.45
C TRP A 207 -4.74 -14.52 14.58
N SER A 208 -5.31 -14.80 13.40
CA SER A 208 -5.81 -13.78 12.47
C SER A 208 -6.98 -12.97 13.03
N LYS A 209 -7.79 -13.55 13.93
CA LYS A 209 -8.89 -12.85 14.61
C LYS A 209 -8.37 -11.89 15.69
N ASN A 210 -7.16 -12.11 16.21
CA ASN A 210 -6.60 -11.32 17.30
C ASN A 210 -5.64 -10.26 16.76
N SER A 211 -5.98 -8.99 16.97
CA SER A 211 -5.20 -7.85 16.46
C SER A 211 -3.80 -7.70 17.04
N LYS A 212 -3.43 -8.49 18.05
CA LYS A 212 -2.09 -8.49 18.66
C LYS A 212 -1.07 -9.26 17.81
N PHE A 213 -1.51 -10.20 17.00
CA PHE A 213 -0.63 -11.07 16.23
C PHE A 213 -0.60 -10.65 14.76
N LEU A 214 0.59 -10.77 14.18
CA LEU A 214 0.80 -10.64 12.74
C LEU A 214 1.19 -12.01 12.20
N VAL A 215 0.29 -12.63 11.46
CA VAL A 215 0.55 -13.94 10.84
C VAL A 215 1.22 -13.75 9.49
N CYS A 216 2.39 -14.36 9.30
CA CYS A 216 3.11 -14.39 8.03
C CYS A 216 3.20 -15.84 7.53
N ARG A 217 2.58 -16.14 6.39
CA ARG A 217 2.62 -17.46 5.75
C ARG A 217 3.71 -17.49 4.69
N PHE A 218 4.66 -18.40 4.82
CA PHE A 218 5.72 -18.64 3.84
C PHE A 218 5.69 -20.09 3.40
N GLU A 219 5.50 -20.32 2.10
CA GLU A 219 5.46 -21.66 1.49
C GLU A 219 6.69 -21.85 0.58
N PRO A 220 7.76 -22.52 1.06
CA PRO A 220 9.02 -22.65 0.32
C PRO A 220 8.85 -23.28 -1.06
N MET A 221 7.92 -24.22 -1.20
CA MET A 221 7.67 -24.94 -2.46
C MET A 221 7.19 -24.04 -3.60
N ARG A 222 6.58 -22.89 -3.30
CA ARG A 222 6.22 -21.90 -4.33
C ARG A 222 7.44 -21.24 -4.98
N PHE A 223 8.59 -21.32 -4.32
CA PHE A 223 9.83 -20.65 -4.69
C PHE A 223 10.96 -21.64 -4.96
N ALA A 224 10.65 -22.91 -5.22
CA ALA A 224 11.64 -23.97 -5.41
C ALA A 224 12.61 -23.71 -6.59
N SER A 225 12.19 -22.94 -7.58
CA SER A 225 13.01 -22.54 -8.73
C SER A 225 13.90 -21.32 -8.45
N GLU A 226 13.77 -20.70 -7.28
CA GLU A 226 14.47 -19.46 -6.96
C GLU A 226 15.77 -19.71 -6.19
N PRO A 227 16.86 -19.00 -6.53
CA PRO A 227 18.17 -19.26 -5.93
C PRO A 227 18.28 -18.82 -4.46
N ASN A 228 17.33 -18.02 -3.94
CA ASN A 228 17.44 -17.47 -2.58
C ASN A 228 16.09 -17.43 -1.83
N LEU A 229 15.83 -18.50 -1.08
CA LEU A 229 14.64 -18.61 -0.22
C LEU A 229 14.65 -17.60 0.94
N ALA A 230 15.82 -17.25 1.49
CA ALA A 230 15.93 -16.32 2.61
C ALA A 230 15.49 -14.90 2.23
N GLU A 231 15.88 -14.44 1.04
CA GLU A 231 15.42 -13.14 0.51
C GLU A 231 13.90 -13.13 0.29
N ARG A 232 13.32 -14.24 -0.17
CA ARG A 232 11.88 -14.36 -0.32
C ARG A 232 11.15 -14.37 1.01
N LEU A 233 11.68 -15.06 2.01
CA LEU A 233 11.14 -15.03 3.36
C LEU A 233 11.15 -13.60 3.94
N ILE A 234 12.29 -12.89 3.83
CA ILE A 234 12.41 -11.50 4.28
C ILE A 234 11.45 -10.60 3.51
N GLY A 235 11.32 -10.80 2.19
CA GLY A 235 10.39 -10.08 1.33
C GLY A 235 8.93 -10.27 1.75
N GLU A 236 8.52 -11.52 2.00
CA GLU A 236 7.15 -11.82 2.44
C GLU A 236 6.84 -11.32 3.85
N LEU A 237 7.80 -11.45 4.77
CA LEU A 237 7.69 -10.87 6.11
C LEU A 237 7.53 -9.34 6.03
N THR A 238 8.33 -8.69 5.19
CA THR A 238 8.24 -7.25 4.93
C THR A 238 6.89 -6.87 4.33
N SER A 239 6.41 -7.63 3.35
CA SER A 239 5.10 -7.42 2.72
C SER A 239 3.97 -7.51 3.75
N THR A 240 4.06 -8.49 4.66
CA THR A 240 3.07 -8.75 5.71
C THR A 240 3.06 -7.64 6.76
N ILE A 241 4.23 -7.18 7.21
CA ILE A 241 4.36 -6.07 8.15
C ILE A 241 3.83 -4.76 7.54
N GLN A 242 4.16 -4.47 6.27
CA GLN A 242 3.69 -3.26 5.61
C GLN A 242 2.19 -3.27 5.31
N LYS A 243 1.60 -4.46 5.11
CA LYS A 243 0.15 -4.60 4.98
C LYS A 243 -0.56 -4.27 6.29
N SER A 244 -0.01 -4.60 7.45
CA SER A 244 -0.65 -4.34 8.75
C SER A 244 -0.35 -2.94 9.30
N THR A 245 0.87 -2.45 9.10
CA THR A 245 1.39 -1.23 9.73
C THR A 245 1.98 -0.28 8.69
N TYR A 246 1.67 1.02 8.80
CA TYR A 246 2.27 2.03 7.93
C TYR A 246 3.70 2.38 8.40
N ALA A 247 4.68 1.68 7.86
CA ALA A 247 6.10 1.89 8.10
C ALA A 247 6.89 1.90 6.77
N PRO A 248 6.93 3.04 6.06
CA PRO A 248 7.59 3.14 4.74
C PRO A 248 9.10 2.91 4.81
N GLU A 249 9.74 3.23 5.94
CA GLU A 249 11.15 2.99 6.22
C GLU A 249 11.51 1.51 6.36
N PHE A 250 10.56 0.67 6.79
CA PHE A 250 10.83 -0.72 7.16
C PHE A 250 11.38 -1.54 5.99
N ARG A 251 10.83 -1.37 4.79
CA ARG A 251 11.31 -2.09 3.59
C ARG A 251 12.78 -1.82 3.29
N ARG A 252 13.23 -0.57 3.42
CA ARG A 252 14.64 -0.23 3.20
C ARG A 252 15.55 -0.85 4.25
N ALA A 253 15.09 -0.91 5.50
CA ALA A 253 15.82 -1.58 6.58
C ALA A 253 15.89 -3.10 6.34
N ALA A 254 14.79 -3.73 5.96
CA ALA A 254 14.71 -5.15 5.64
C ALA A 254 15.57 -5.52 4.41
N ASP A 255 15.54 -4.72 3.35
CA ASP A 255 16.39 -4.91 2.17
C ASP A 255 17.87 -4.82 2.54
N ARG A 256 18.25 -3.87 3.41
CA ARG A 256 19.63 -3.76 3.92
C ARG A 256 20.03 -4.98 4.73
N TYR A 257 19.14 -5.46 5.59
CA TYR A 257 19.36 -6.65 6.39
C TYR A 257 19.52 -7.91 5.53
N SER A 258 18.69 -8.08 4.50
CA SER A 258 18.81 -9.16 3.50
C SER A 258 20.18 -9.16 2.83
N ARG A 259 20.71 -7.99 2.46
CA ARG A 259 22.06 -7.87 1.86
C ARG A 259 23.18 -8.26 2.83
N LEU A 260 23.06 -7.86 4.10
CA LEU A 260 24.02 -8.24 5.15
C LEU A 260 24.07 -9.76 5.35
N ILE A 261 22.91 -10.43 5.40
CA ILE A 261 22.85 -11.90 5.49
C ILE A 261 23.55 -12.58 4.30
N LYS A 262 23.48 -11.98 3.11
CA LYS A 262 24.16 -12.51 1.91
C LYS A 262 25.67 -12.30 1.88
N GLY A 263 26.26 -11.60 2.85
CA GLY A 263 27.67 -11.18 2.79
C GLY A 263 27.98 -10.18 1.68
N LYS A 264 26.95 -9.65 1.00
CA LYS A 264 27.09 -8.63 -0.05
C LYS A 264 26.95 -7.25 0.59
N ALA A 265 28.04 -6.70 1.10
CA ALA A 265 28.08 -5.32 1.56
C ALA A 265 28.10 -4.35 0.37
N GLU A 266 27.02 -4.33 -0.41
CA GLU A 266 26.83 -3.33 -1.47
C GLU A 266 26.27 -2.04 -0.86
N LEU A 267 27.16 -1.07 -0.65
CA LEU A 267 26.77 0.29 -0.29
C LEU A 267 26.36 1.02 -1.57
N SER A 268 25.06 1.30 -1.70
CA SER A 268 24.54 2.12 -2.80
C SER A 268 24.45 3.58 -2.36
N PHE A 269 25.30 4.44 -2.92
CA PHE A 269 25.23 5.90 -2.73
C PHE A 269 24.80 6.53 -4.06
N PHE A 270 23.67 7.25 -4.07
CA PHE A 270 23.21 8.02 -5.23
C PHE A 270 23.11 7.24 -6.57
N GLY A 271 22.76 5.95 -6.52
CA GLY A 271 22.64 5.10 -7.72
C GLY A 271 23.94 4.42 -8.15
N PHE A 272 25.07 4.75 -7.54
CA PHE A 272 26.33 4.03 -7.70
C PHE A 272 26.38 2.86 -6.72
N LYS A 273 26.54 1.65 -7.25
CA LYS A 273 26.73 0.41 -6.47
C LYS A 273 28.23 0.22 -6.25
N PHE A 274 28.68 0.31 -5.00
CA PHE A 274 30.03 -0.11 -4.63
C PHE A 274 29.94 -1.52 -4.06
N SER A 275 30.40 -2.51 -4.83
CA SER A 275 30.61 -3.88 -4.37
C SER A 275 32.05 -4.01 -3.89
N LEU A 276 32.23 -4.27 -2.60
CA LEU A 276 33.47 -4.82 -2.07
C LEU A 276 33.28 -6.33 -2.04
N GLU A 277 33.89 -7.03 -2.99
CA GLU A 277 34.15 -8.47 -2.85
C GLU A 277 35.39 -8.63 -1.95
N PRO A 278 35.42 -9.66 -1.07
CA PRO A 278 36.62 -10.02 -0.32
C PRO A 278 37.74 -10.51 -1.24
#